data_AF-A0A3U9HJ89-F1
#
_entry.id   AF-A0A3U9HJ89-F1
#
_cell.length_a   1.000
_cell.length_b   1.000
_cell.length_c   1.000
_cell.angle_alpha   90.00
_cell.angle_beta   90.00
_cell.angle_gamma   90.00
#
_symmetry.space_group_name_H-M   'P 1'
#
loop_
_entity.id
_entity.type
_entity.pdbx_description
1 polymer ?
#
loop_
_entity_poly.entity_id
_entity_poly.type
_entity_poly.pdbx_seq_one_letter_code
_entity_poly.pdbx_strand_id
1 'polypeptide(L)' 'MQREFEEFLQCGRLEHGFLRVRCESCHAEHLVAFSCKRRGFCPSCGARRMAESAALL' A
#
# COMPACT_ATOMS: atom_id res chain seq x y z
N MET A 1 3.66 20.10 -4.33
CA MET A 1 3.06 19.33 -5.43
C MET A 1 4.01 18.29 -6.00
N GLN A 2 5.20 18.66 -6.51
CA GLN A 2 6.14 17.72 -7.15
C GLN A 2 6.38 16.41 -6.35
N ARG A 3 6.81 16.53 -5.09
CA ARG A 3 7.06 15.39 -4.21
C ARG A 3 5.85 14.49 -3.98
N GLU A 4 4.65 15.07 -3.90
CA GLU A 4 3.42 14.29 -3.71
C GLU A 4 3.06 13.49 -4.95
N PHE A 5 3.29 14.07 -6.12
CA PHE A 5 3.13 13.38 -7.41
C PHE A 5 4.16 12.25 -7.55
N GLU A 6 5.42 12.49 -7.21
CA GLU A 6 6.48 11.48 -7.24
C GLU A 6 6.19 10.31 -6.28
N GLU A 7 5.80 10.60 -5.03
CA GLU A 7 5.43 9.56 -4.06
C GLU A 7 4.20 8.76 -4.52
N PHE A 8 3.24 9.40 -5.18
CA PHE A 8 2.10 8.72 -5.79
C PHE A 8 2.53 7.79 -6.93
N LEU A 9 3.40 8.24 -7.84
CA LEU A 9 3.90 7.42 -8.95
C LEU A 9 4.65 6.18 -8.46
N GLN A 10 5.27 6.25 -7.27
CA GLN A 10 5.97 5.12 -6.67
C GLN A 10 5.05 4.20 -5.85
N CYS A 11 3.84 4.63 -5.52
CA CYS A 11 2.93 3.93 -4.61
C CYS A 11 2.53 2.56 -5.16
N GLY A 12 2.71 1.51 -4.36
CA GLY A 12 2.28 0.15 -4.69
C GLY A 12 3.20 -0.59 -5.67
N ARG A 13 4.35 -0.01 -6.05
CA ARG A 13 5.30 -0.66 -6.97
C ARG A 13 6.43 -1.33 -6.19
N LEU A 14 6.62 -2.63 -6.42
CA LEU A 14 7.62 -3.44 -5.71
C LEU A 14 9.06 -2.96 -5.94
N GLU A 15 9.34 -2.39 -7.11
CA GLU A 15 10.67 -1.85 -7.44
C GLU A 15 11.10 -0.66 -6.57
N HIS A 16 10.15 -0.01 -5.88
CA HIS A 16 10.42 1.09 -4.94
C HIS A 16 10.41 0.62 -3.48
N GLY A 17 10.42 -0.70 -3.25
CA GLY A 17 10.50 -1.30 -1.92
C GLY A 17 9.21 -2.00 -1.48
N PHE A 18 9.39 -3.02 -0.66
CA PHE A 18 8.31 -3.85 -0.15
C PHE A 18 8.68 -4.47 1.20
N LEU A 19 7.67 -4.93 1.93
CA LEU A 19 7.80 -5.83 3.06
C LEU A 19 7.56 -7.26 2.59
N ARG A 20 8.46 -8.19 2.93
CA ARG A 20 8.21 -9.62 2.76
C ARG A 20 7.61 -10.17 4.04
N VAL A 21 6.39 -10.69 3.94
CA VAL A 21 5.68 -11.30 5.06
C VAL A 21 5.65 -12.81 4.84
N ARG A 22 6.08 -13.57 5.84
CA ARG A 22 6.04 -15.04 5.83
C ARG A 22 5.12 -15.51 6.94
N CYS A 23 4.21 -16.42 6.62
CA CYS A 23 3.41 -17.10 7.63
C CYS A 23 4.28 -18.10 8.39
N GLU A 24 4.25 -18.07 9.72
CA GLU A 24 5.04 -19.02 10.54
C GLU A 24 4.51 -20.45 10.44
N SER A 25 3.18 -20.62 10.32
CA SER A 25 2.56 -21.96 10.33
C SER A 25 2.62 -22.69 8.98
N CYS A 26 2.37 -21.99 7.87
CA CYS A 26 2.33 -22.60 6.54
C CYS A 26 3.48 -22.18 5.62
N HIS A 27 4.34 -21.26 6.05
CA HIS A 27 5.49 -20.74 5.31
C HIS A 27 5.17 -20.07 3.97
N ALA A 28 3.91 -19.80 3.66
CA ALA A 28 3.53 -18.96 2.53
C ALA A 28 4.17 -17.57 2.68
N GLU A 29 4.69 -17.05 1.56
CA GLU A 29 5.31 -15.73 1.50
C GLU A 29 4.52 -14.79 0.59
N HIS A 30 4.37 -13.54 1.03
CA HIS A 30 3.76 -12.47 0.26
C HIS A 30 4.66 -11.24 0.27
N LEU A 31 4.75 -10.56 -0.88
CA LEU A 31 5.38 -9.26 -1.00
C LEU A 31 4.33 -8.17 -0.92
N VAL A 32 4.49 -7.25 0.02
CA VAL A 32 3.57 -6.13 0.26
C VAL A 32 4.29 -4.84 -0.10
N ALA A 33 3.88 -4.23 -1.22
CA ALA A 33 4.45 -2.95 -1.66
C ALA A 33 4.14 -1.82 -0.66
N PHE A 34 5.07 -0.86 -0.56
CA PHE A 34 4.84 0.34 0.24
C PHE A 34 3.79 1.25 -0.37
N SER A 35 3.18 2.08 0.47
CA SER A 35 2.19 3.06 0.04
C SER A 35 2.66 4.48 0.31
N CYS A 36 2.19 5.43 -0.50
CA CYS A 36 2.54 6.84 -0.37
C CYS A 36 1.97 7.52 0.89
N LYS A 37 1.04 6.86 1.61
CA LYS A 37 0.37 7.36 2.83
C LYS A 37 -0.41 8.68 2.66
N ARG A 38 -0.58 9.18 1.42
CA ARG A 38 -1.33 10.40 1.11
C ARG A 38 -2.84 10.19 1.26
N ARG A 39 -3.56 11.27 1.58
CA ARG A 39 -5.03 11.29 1.72
C ARG A 39 -5.65 11.98 0.52
N GLY A 40 -6.73 11.43 -0.04
CA GLY A 40 -7.52 12.06 -1.10
C GLY A 40 -6.89 12.11 -2.50
N PHE A 41 -5.57 12.05 -2.61
CA PHE A 41 -4.86 12.17 -3.90
C PHE A 41 -4.61 10.83 -4.60
N CYS A 42 -4.17 9.80 -3.86
CA CYS A 42 -3.83 8.50 -4.42
C CYS A 42 -5.05 7.56 -4.38
N PRO A 43 -5.60 7.14 -5.55
CA PRO A 43 -6.78 6.27 -5.59
C PRO A 43 -6.56 4.93 -4.88
N SER A 44 -5.38 4.32 -5.00
CA SER A 44 -5.06 3.05 -4.35
C SER A 44 -5.07 3.16 -2.82
N CYS A 45 -4.49 4.22 -2.26
CA CYS A 45 -4.52 4.49 -0.82
C CYS A 45 -5.92 4.86 -0.32
N GLY A 46 -6.67 5.62 -1.13
CA GLY A 46 -8.06 5.96 -0.85
C GLY A 46 -8.94 4.72 -0.78
N ALA A 47 -8.92 3.89 -1.82
CA ALA A 47 -9.68 2.64 -1.90
C ALA A 47 -9.35 1.68 -0.75
N ARG A 48 -8.06 1.50 -0.43
CA ARG A 48 -7.66 0.67 0.71
C ARG A 48 -8.25 1.18 2.02
N ARG A 49 -8.18 2.49 2.28
CA ARG A 49 -8.75 3.08 3.49
C ARG A 49 -10.28 2.94 3.55
N MET A 50 -10.95 3.07 2.40
CA MET A 50 -12.40 2.85 2.32
C MET A 50 -12.75 1.40 2.65
N ALA A 51 -12.01 0.42 2.10
CA ALA A 51 -12.18 -0.99 2.42
C ALA A 51 -11.92 -1.30 3.91
N GLU A 52 -10.84 -0.76 4.47
CA GLU A 52 -10.53 -0.86 5.91
C GLU A 52 -11.66 -0.29 6.78
N SER A 53 -12.24 0.85 6.37
CA SER A 53 -13.35 1.48 7.10
C SER A 53 -14.65 0.67 6.97
N ALA A 54 -14.92 0.11 5.79
CA ALA A 54 -16.08 -0.73 5.54
C ALA A 54 -16.04 -2.06 6.30
N ALA A 55 -14.85 -2.60 6.57
CA ALA A 55 -14.69 -3.82 7.38
C ALA A 55 -15.02 -3.64 8.87
N LEU A 56 -15.22 -2.40 9.34
CA LEU A 56 -15.58 -2.06 10.72
C LEU A 56 -17.08 -1.79 10.92
N LEU A 57 -17.89 -1.97 9.87
CA LEU A 57 -19.36 -1.81 9.85
C LEU A 57 -20.02 -3.17 9.64
#